data_AF-A0A552X1M3-F1
#
_entry.id   AF-A0A552X1M3-F1
#
_cell.length_a   1.000
_cell.length_b   1.000
_cell.length_c   1.000
_cell.angle_alpha   90.00
_cell.angle_beta   90.00
_cell.angle_gamma   90.00
#
_symmetry.space_group_name_H-M   'P 1'
#
loop_
_entity.id
_entity.type
_entity.pdbx_description
1 polymer ?
#
loop_
_entity_poly.entity_id
_entity_poly.type
_entity_poly.pdbx_seq_one_letter_code
_entity_poly.pdbx_strand_id
1 'polypeptide(L)'
;MADSISYSIKDASGEDFPFTSLKGLKDFIRNEIEFWQEAKKLFPSNTDILRFIDGAQHLKSFYTAISEISSNSRNIDPDELNSMIQSLTQKHLRNIQQYWLSRTHSYISAYIRCAQEHGGEAAAAFFAYAIGKNVSNIQQKSVLVGVFAAYEFFDASDEHLSRKRGEKISLSKLRNDLQRARDELFSDIEQLKDDSRKWSENSKRKQIRRYRAQKVLSEKLRKNEKEEFVSQKEYWDNEFKDLRKVHADQLRLEEPAKYWSDAGKKFRNQGIIFTIILLVLIGLGLYGVYSILSLWMEKGETPLSLASLQGVVLFGSLAAIFAYGVRVTSRMAFSSFHLMRDAEERHQLTYLYLSLINETQSDERAREIILQALFSRSETGLLVTENGPTMPGIRDLAKGS
;
A
#
# COMPACT_ATOMS: atom_id res chain seq x y z
N MET A 1 12.35 26.24 -21.71
CA MET A 1 13.83 26.18 -21.77
C MET A 1 14.33 25.07 -22.69
N ALA A 2 13.54 24.57 -23.65
CA ALA A 2 13.84 23.29 -24.32
C ALA A 2 14.63 23.40 -25.65
N ASP A 3 14.96 24.60 -26.13
CA ASP A 3 15.56 24.78 -27.48
C ASP A 3 16.67 25.86 -27.53
N SER A 4 17.28 26.20 -26.38
CA SER A 4 18.40 27.15 -26.35
C SER A 4 19.68 26.48 -26.85
N ILE A 5 20.30 27.03 -27.88
CA ILE A 5 21.53 26.53 -28.48
C ILE A 5 22.60 27.62 -28.48
N SER A 6 23.87 27.24 -28.59
CA SER A 6 24.98 28.17 -28.85
C SER A 6 25.76 27.66 -30.05
N TYR A 7 25.41 28.17 -31.23
CA TYR A 7 25.94 27.66 -32.48
C TYR A 7 26.15 28.78 -33.51
N SER A 8 27.22 28.72 -34.29
CA SER A 8 27.52 29.66 -35.38
C SER A 8 27.79 28.92 -36.68
N ILE A 9 27.36 29.47 -37.80
CA ILE A 9 27.76 29.01 -39.14
C ILE A 9 28.55 30.11 -39.83
N LYS A 10 29.68 29.74 -40.44
CA LYS A 10 30.48 30.60 -41.30
C LYS A 10 30.14 30.38 -42.76
N ASP A 11 30.03 31.46 -43.51
CA ASP A 11 29.82 31.41 -44.95
C ASP A 11 31.14 31.46 -45.75
N ALA A 12 31.04 31.44 -47.09
CA ALA A 12 32.21 31.52 -47.98
C ALA A 12 32.98 32.86 -47.92
N SER A 13 32.35 33.93 -47.43
CA SER A 13 32.99 35.23 -47.23
C SER A 13 33.79 35.29 -45.92
N GLY A 14 33.47 34.40 -44.98
CA GLY A 14 34.06 34.35 -43.64
C GLY A 14 33.22 35.05 -42.58
N GLU A 15 32.01 35.51 -42.92
CA GLU A 15 31.07 36.12 -41.98
C GLU A 15 30.47 35.04 -41.06
N ASP A 16 30.40 35.35 -39.76
CA ASP A 16 29.88 34.48 -38.71
C ASP A 16 28.40 34.79 -38.44
N PHE A 17 27.55 33.77 -38.48
CA PHE A 17 26.12 33.85 -38.18
C PHE A 17 25.80 33.10 -36.89
N PRO A 18 25.69 33.79 -35.73
CA PRO A 18 25.40 33.15 -34.45
C PRO A 18 23.90 32.92 -34.22
N PHE A 19 23.56 31.79 -33.60
CA PHE A 19 22.20 31.37 -33.28
C PHE A 19 22.07 30.97 -31.81
N THR A 20 21.03 31.49 -31.16
CA THR A 20 20.70 31.23 -29.75
C THR A 20 19.50 30.30 -29.56
N SER A 21 18.76 30.01 -30.64
CA SER A 21 17.54 29.21 -30.64
C SER A 21 17.52 28.24 -31.82
N LEU A 22 17.12 26.98 -31.55
CA LEU A 22 16.98 25.95 -32.58
C LEU A 22 15.94 26.34 -33.64
N LYS A 23 14.84 26.99 -33.23
CA LYS A 23 13.82 27.50 -34.15
C LYS A 23 14.43 28.56 -35.08
N GLY A 24 15.16 29.52 -34.52
CA GLY A 24 15.84 30.57 -35.31
C GLY A 24 16.85 30.02 -36.32
N LEU A 25 17.62 28.99 -35.94
CA LEU A 25 18.53 28.28 -36.84
C LEU A 25 17.77 27.61 -38.01
N LYS A 26 16.68 26.89 -37.70
CA LYS A 26 15.85 26.23 -38.73
C LYS A 26 15.25 27.23 -39.71
N ASP A 27 14.70 28.32 -39.19
CA ASP A 27 14.05 29.35 -40.00
C ASP A 27 15.07 30.06 -40.92
N PHE A 28 16.27 30.33 -40.41
CA PHE A 28 17.36 30.88 -41.22
C PHE A 28 17.75 29.94 -42.36
N ILE A 29 18.01 28.67 -42.06
CA ILE A 29 18.41 27.67 -43.07
C ILE A 29 17.30 27.49 -44.12
N ARG A 30 16.03 27.45 -43.72
CA ARG A 30 14.90 27.37 -44.65
C ARG A 30 14.90 28.53 -45.63
N ASN A 31 15.06 29.77 -45.14
CA ASN A 31 15.06 30.96 -45.99
C ASN A 31 16.27 30.98 -46.96
N GLU A 32 17.44 30.49 -46.53
CA GLU A 32 18.60 30.31 -47.41
C GLU A 32 18.35 29.26 -48.51
N ILE A 33 17.76 28.12 -48.16
CA ILE A 33 17.40 27.07 -49.11
C ILE A 33 16.40 27.60 -50.17
N GLU A 34 15.34 28.28 -49.73
CA GLU A 34 14.33 28.86 -50.62
C GLU A 34 14.95 29.88 -51.59
N PHE A 35 15.79 30.78 -51.08
CA PHE A 35 16.46 31.78 -51.91
C PHE A 35 17.34 31.15 -53.00
N TRP A 36 18.19 30.19 -52.64
CA TRP A 36 19.08 29.54 -53.61
C TRP A 36 18.33 28.61 -54.57
N GLN A 37 17.20 28.03 -54.16
CA GLN A 37 16.31 27.30 -55.06
C GLN A 37 15.64 28.21 -56.08
N GLU A 38 15.21 29.41 -55.68
CA GLU A 38 14.71 30.43 -56.61
C GLU A 38 15.80 30.89 -57.57
N ALA A 39 17.01 31.16 -57.08
CA ALA A 39 18.15 31.52 -57.91
C ALA A 39 18.46 30.42 -58.94
N LYS A 40 18.39 29.14 -58.56
CA LYS A 40 18.60 28.00 -59.48
C LYS A 40 17.63 27.98 -60.66
N LYS A 41 16.38 28.44 -60.48
CA LYS A 41 15.39 28.52 -61.58
C LYS A 41 15.82 29.49 -62.68
N LEU A 42 16.70 30.44 -62.40
CA LEU A 42 17.23 31.38 -63.39
C LEU A 42 18.27 30.75 -64.34
N PHE A 43 18.74 29.52 -64.07
CA PHE A 43 19.81 28.84 -64.83
C PHE A 43 19.38 27.44 -65.33
N PRO A 44 18.46 27.33 -66.32
CA PRO A 44 17.82 26.07 -66.70
C PRO A 44 18.71 25.06 -67.45
N SER A 45 19.87 25.44 -67.98
CA SER A 45 20.65 24.57 -68.90
C SER A 45 22.10 24.32 -68.49
N ASN A 46 22.59 24.89 -67.40
CA ASN A 46 24.01 24.74 -67.03
C ASN A 46 24.21 25.02 -65.53
N THR A 47 23.98 23.99 -64.70
CA THR A 47 23.99 24.10 -63.24
C THR A 47 25.39 24.12 -62.62
N ASP A 48 26.42 23.71 -63.37
CA ASP A 48 27.82 23.70 -62.91
C ASP A 48 28.45 25.10 -62.87
N ILE A 49 27.70 26.12 -63.30
CA ILE A 49 28.17 27.51 -63.44
C ILE A 49 28.37 28.19 -62.08
N LEU A 50 27.63 27.83 -61.03
CA LEU A 50 27.66 28.56 -59.76
C LEU A 50 27.98 27.66 -58.58
N ARG A 51 29.22 27.77 -58.09
CA ARG A 51 29.75 27.10 -56.90
C ARG A 51 28.81 27.15 -55.68
N PHE A 52 28.00 28.20 -55.56
CA PHE A 52 27.12 28.42 -54.41
C PHE A 52 25.70 27.84 -54.52
N ILE A 53 25.27 27.42 -55.71
CA ILE A 53 23.95 26.80 -55.90
C ILE A 53 23.88 25.43 -55.23
N ASP A 54 24.99 24.69 -55.23
CA ASP A 54 25.08 23.36 -54.61
C ASP A 54 25.03 23.42 -53.08
N GLY A 55 25.37 24.56 -52.47
CA GLY A 55 25.23 24.80 -51.03
C GLY A 55 23.81 24.60 -50.51
N ALA A 56 22.80 24.90 -51.33
CA ALA A 56 21.40 24.69 -50.95
C ALA A 56 21.07 23.21 -50.68
N GLN A 57 21.74 22.28 -51.37
CA GLN A 57 21.54 20.85 -51.15
C GLN A 57 22.17 20.39 -49.84
N HIS A 58 23.37 20.88 -49.52
CA HIS A 58 24.03 20.63 -48.23
C HIS A 58 23.23 21.20 -47.05
N LEU A 59 22.72 22.43 -47.19
CA LEU A 59 21.83 23.06 -46.22
C LEU A 59 20.52 22.28 -46.06
N LYS A 60 19.95 21.74 -47.15
CA LYS A 60 18.73 20.93 -47.09
C LYS A 60 18.93 19.64 -46.31
N SER A 61 20.03 18.91 -46.54
CA SER A 61 20.36 17.72 -45.74
C SER A 61 20.51 18.03 -44.25
N PHE A 62 21.16 19.15 -43.92
CA PHE A 62 21.29 19.61 -42.54
C PHE A 62 19.94 20.02 -41.92
N TYR A 63 19.09 20.72 -42.68
CA TYR A 63 17.73 21.10 -42.25
C TYR A 63 16.86 19.89 -41.92
N THR A 64 16.91 18.84 -42.74
CA THR A 64 16.18 17.58 -42.47
C THR A 64 16.66 16.93 -41.17
N ALA A 65 17.98 16.83 -40.97
CA ALA A 65 18.55 16.23 -39.76
C ALA A 65 18.22 17.04 -38.49
N ILE A 66 18.27 18.37 -38.55
CA ILE A 66 17.84 19.22 -37.44
C ILE A 66 16.33 19.06 -37.17
N SER A 67 15.53 18.94 -38.22
CA SER A 67 14.08 18.79 -38.08
C SER A 67 13.72 17.50 -37.35
N GLU A 68 14.44 16.41 -37.62
CA GLU A 68 14.27 15.12 -36.94
C GLU A 68 14.64 15.19 -35.44
N ILE A 69 15.70 15.92 -35.09
CA ILE A 69 16.05 16.18 -33.68
C ILE A 69 14.94 16.97 -33.00
N SER A 70 14.43 18.03 -33.64
CA SER A 70 13.37 18.87 -33.07
C SER A 70 12.04 18.13 -32.85
N SER A 71 11.76 17.06 -33.61
CA SER A 71 10.58 16.22 -33.36
C SER A 71 10.75 15.26 -32.18
N ASN A 72 11.99 14.91 -31.82
CA ASN A 72 12.31 13.96 -30.76
C ASN A 72 12.77 14.64 -29.44
N SER A 73 12.87 15.97 -29.40
CA SER A 73 13.54 16.74 -28.34
C SER A 73 12.79 16.91 -27.01
N ARG A 74 11.84 16.03 -26.66
CA ARG A 74 11.22 16.12 -25.32
C ARG A 74 12.25 15.73 -24.25
N ASN A 75 12.78 16.74 -23.55
CA ASN A 75 13.74 16.66 -22.43
C ASN A 75 15.21 16.38 -22.80
N ILE A 76 15.73 16.90 -23.91
CA ILE A 76 17.18 16.87 -24.18
C ILE A 76 17.86 18.04 -23.44
N ASP A 77 18.98 17.77 -22.78
CA ASP A 77 19.79 18.79 -22.10
C ASP A 77 20.47 19.73 -23.12
N PRO A 78 20.60 21.05 -22.87
CA PRO A 78 21.15 21.98 -23.86
C PRO A 78 22.57 21.65 -24.33
N ASP A 79 23.42 21.09 -23.46
CA ASP A 79 24.80 20.72 -23.81
C ASP A 79 24.86 19.48 -24.73
N GLU A 80 23.96 18.52 -24.50
CA GLU A 80 23.77 17.37 -25.38
C GLU A 80 23.24 17.80 -26.75
N LEU A 81 22.27 18.71 -26.76
CA LEU A 81 21.72 19.28 -28.00
C LEU A 81 22.80 20.02 -28.81
N ASN A 82 23.64 20.84 -28.17
CA ASN A 82 24.75 21.51 -28.84
C ASN A 82 25.77 20.51 -29.42
N SER A 83 26.06 19.44 -28.69
CA SER A 83 26.97 18.38 -29.15
C SER A 83 26.40 17.62 -30.36
N MET A 84 25.10 17.34 -30.35
CA MET A 84 24.40 16.73 -31.49
C MET A 84 24.43 17.66 -32.72
N ILE A 85 24.16 18.96 -32.55
CA ILE A 85 24.22 19.93 -33.64
C ILE A 85 25.64 19.99 -34.21
N GLN A 86 26.67 20.07 -33.37
CA GLN A 86 28.08 20.03 -33.80
C GLN A 86 28.38 18.78 -34.62
N SER A 87 27.90 17.61 -34.19
CA SER A 87 28.09 16.35 -34.93
C SER A 87 27.42 16.37 -36.32
N LEU A 88 26.20 16.93 -36.41
CA LEU A 88 25.49 17.09 -37.67
C LEU A 88 26.17 18.11 -38.58
N THR A 89 26.70 19.19 -38.02
CA THR A 89 27.49 20.18 -38.75
C THR A 89 28.70 19.53 -39.38
N GLN A 90 29.44 18.72 -38.62
CA GLN A 90 30.60 17.98 -39.14
C GLN A 90 30.21 16.98 -40.24
N LYS A 91 29.00 16.41 -40.18
CA LYS A 91 28.51 15.42 -41.15
C LYS A 91 27.96 16.06 -42.42
N HIS A 92 27.15 17.10 -42.30
CA HIS A 92 26.36 17.66 -43.40
C HIS A 92 26.88 18.99 -43.94
N LEU A 93 27.57 19.77 -43.11
CA LEU A 93 28.13 21.07 -43.45
C LEU A 93 29.65 21.05 -43.57
N ARG A 94 30.25 19.86 -43.73
CA ARG A 94 31.68 19.74 -44.03
C ARG A 94 31.98 20.50 -45.33
N ASN A 95 32.89 21.46 -45.26
CA ASN A 95 33.25 22.37 -46.36
C ASN A 95 32.11 23.29 -46.84
N ILE A 96 31.08 23.57 -46.03
CA ILE A 96 29.98 24.46 -46.43
C ILE A 96 30.49 25.84 -46.87
N GLN A 97 31.60 26.32 -46.29
CA GLN A 97 32.28 27.57 -46.67
C GLN A 97 32.78 27.58 -48.12
N GLN A 98 32.91 26.42 -48.78
CA GLN A 98 33.28 26.36 -50.20
C GLN A 98 32.05 26.51 -51.10
N TYR A 99 30.87 26.10 -50.62
CA TYR A 99 29.68 25.91 -51.44
C TYR A 99 28.48 26.77 -51.02
N TRP A 100 28.58 27.59 -49.98
CA TRP A 100 27.48 28.44 -49.53
C TRP A 100 27.93 29.88 -49.27
N LEU A 101 27.11 30.81 -49.76
CA LEU A 101 27.20 32.24 -49.51
C LEU A 101 25.84 32.72 -48.98
N SER A 102 25.83 33.54 -47.93
CA SER A 102 24.55 33.98 -47.37
C SER A 102 23.82 34.96 -48.29
N ARG A 103 22.48 34.92 -48.27
CA ARG A 103 21.62 35.86 -48.99
C ARG A 103 21.65 37.29 -48.43
N THR A 104 22.23 37.50 -47.26
CA THR A 104 22.28 38.80 -46.56
C THR A 104 23.24 39.78 -47.21
N HIS A 105 24.24 39.29 -47.95
CA HIS A 105 25.23 40.11 -48.64
C HIS A 105 24.61 41.08 -49.65
N SER A 106 25.06 42.33 -49.64
CA SER A 106 24.57 43.38 -50.55
C SER A 106 24.92 43.13 -52.03
N TYR A 107 26.01 42.39 -52.28
CA TYR A 107 26.50 42.08 -53.62
C TYR A 107 25.90 40.80 -54.22
N ILE A 108 25.06 40.05 -53.47
CA ILE A 108 24.55 38.75 -53.93
C ILE A 108 23.74 38.86 -55.23
N SER A 109 22.95 39.93 -55.38
CA SER A 109 22.17 40.16 -56.61
C SER A 109 23.06 40.54 -57.79
N ALA A 110 24.14 41.29 -57.54
CA ALA A 110 25.10 41.65 -58.58
C ALA A 110 25.92 40.43 -59.03
N TYR A 111 26.28 39.57 -58.07
CA TYR A 111 26.92 38.28 -58.32
C TYR A 111 26.05 37.36 -59.19
N ILE A 112 24.77 37.18 -58.83
CA ILE A 112 23.84 36.33 -59.62
C ILE A 112 23.66 36.89 -61.03
N ARG A 113 23.57 38.21 -61.19
CA ARG A 113 23.48 38.85 -62.52
C ARG A 113 24.75 38.63 -63.34
N CYS A 114 25.93 38.81 -62.74
CA CYS A 114 27.21 38.55 -63.40
C CYS A 114 27.29 37.09 -63.89
N ALA A 115 26.83 36.14 -63.07
CA ALA A 115 26.74 34.73 -63.46
C ALA A 115 25.79 34.49 -64.64
N GLN A 116 24.65 35.17 -64.66
CA GLN A 116 23.64 35.05 -65.71
C GLN A 116 24.11 35.61 -67.05
N GLU A 117 24.79 36.75 -67.03
CA GLU A 117 25.20 37.47 -68.24
C GLU A 117 26.54 36.96 -68.80
N HIS A 118 27.44 36.48 -67.93
CA HIS A 118 28.85 36.22 -68.30
C HIS A 118 29.38 34.84 -67.89
N GLY A 119 28.55 34.00 -67.26
CA GLY A 119 28.90 32.63 -66.90
C GLY A 119 29.69 32.49 -65.59
N GLY A 120 30.13 31.26 -65.32
CA GLY A 120 30.52 30.84 -63.96
C GLY A 120 31.90 31.30 -63.55
N GLU A 121 32.83 31.32 -64.51
CA GLU A 121 34.18 31.85 -64.32
C GLU A 121 34.17 33.35 -64.03
N ALA A 122 33.27 34.10 -64.68
CA ALA A 122 33.07 35.52 -64.41
C ALA A 122 32.52 35.74 -62.99
N ALA A 123 31.53 34.95 -62.57
CA ALA A 123 31.00 34.99 -61.21
C ALA A 123 32.06 34.62 -60.16
N ALA A 124 32.90 33.60 -60.43
CA ALA A 124 33.99 33.21 -59.54
C ALA A 124 35.04 34.33 -59.38
N ALA A 125 35.37 35.02 -60.47
CA ALA A 125 36.26 36.18 -60.45
C ALA A 125 35.63 37.38 -59.70
N PHE A 126 34.32 37.62 -59.90
CA PHE A 126 33.57 38.64 -59.17
C PHE A 126 33.61 38.38 -57.66
N PHE A 127 33.36 37.14 -57.25
CA PHE A 127 33.38 36.75 -55.85
C PHE A 127 34.79 36.86 -55.26
N ALA A 128 35.83 36.40 -55.97
CA ALA A 128 37.22 36.51 -55.53
C ALA A 128 37.62 37.97 -55.28
N TYR A 129 37.19 38.89 -56.15
CA TYR A 129 37.36 40.33 -55.94
C TYR A 129 36.61 40.84 -54.71
N ALA A 130 35.33 40.44 -54.55
CA ALA A 130 34.48 40.86 -53.43
C ALA A 130 35.08 40.52 -52.05
N ILE A 131 35.82 39.42 -51.95
CA ILE A 131 36.48 38.97 -50.71
C ILE A 131 37.97 39.33 -50.63
N GLY A 132 38.49 40.10 -51.57
CA GLY A 132 39.90 40.53 -51.61
C GLY A 132 40.92 39.42 -51.88
N LYS A 133 40.52 38.33 -52.56
CA LYS A 133 41.42 37.23 -52.96
C LYS A 133 41.99 37.46 -54.36
N ASN A 134 43.19 36.93 -54.60
CA ASN A 134 43.84 36.97 -55.91
C ASN A 134 42.99 36.25 -56.98
N VAL A 135 42.81 36.90 -58.12
CA VAL A 135 42.09 36.35 -59.28
C VAL A 135 43.11 35.70 -60.23
N SER A 136 43.00 34.38 -60.42
CA SER A 136 43.81 33.63 -61.38
C SER A 136 43.26 33.73 -62.80
N ASN A 137 44.11 33.61 -63.83
CA ASN A 137 43.73 33.57 -65.25
C ASN A 137 43.03 34.83 -65.79
N ILE A 138 43.48 36.03 -65.37
CA ILE A 138 42.96 37.33 -65.85
C ILE A 138 43.01 37.49 -67.38
N GLN A 139 43.83 36.69 -68.07
CA GLN A 139 43.91 36.65 -69.54
C GLN A 139 42.62 36.11 -70.20
N GLN A 140 41.79 35.37 -69.47
CA GLN A 140 40.53 34.84 -69.97
C GLN A 140 39.44 35.92 -69.94
N LYS A 141 38.73 36.10 -71.07
CA LYS A 141 37.73 37.16 -71.23
C LYS A 141 36.63 37.12 -70.16
N SER A 142 36.14 35.93 -69.79
CA SER A 142 35.11 35.73 -68.76
C SER A 142 35.58 36.22 -67.39
N VAL A 143 36.79 35.83 -66.98
CA VAL A 143 37.42 36.23 -65.72
C VAL A 143 37.59 37.74 -65.66
N LEU A 144 38.11 38.35 -66.72
CA LEU A 144 38.33 39.80 -66.81
C LEU A 144 37.01 40.58 -66.71
N VAL A 145 35.94 40.12 -67.38
CA VAL A 145 34.60 40.71 -67.27
C VAL A 145 34.04 40.59 -65.85
N GLY A 146 34.29 39.47 -65.17
CA GLY A 146 33.91 39.28 -63.77
C GLY A 146 34.60 40.24 -62.80
N VAL A 147 35.91 40.47 -62.99
CA VAL A 147 36.68 41.46 -62.23
C VAL A 147 36.17 42.87 -62.47
N PHE A 148 35.89 43.24 -63.73
CA PHE A 148 35.34 44.56 -64.04
C PHE A 148 33.95 44.77 -63.45
N ALA A 149 33.07 43.76 -63.50
CA ALA A 149 31.76 43.83 -62.88
C ALA A 149 31.84 44.00 -61.35
N ALA A 150 32.85 43.41 -60.70
CA ALA A 150 33.09 43.61 -59.28
C ALA A 150 33.69 44.99 -58.97
N TYR A 151 34.68 45.43 -59.73
CA TYR A 151 35.24 46.78 -59.64
C TYR A 151 34.15 47.85 -59.81
N GLU A 152 33.25 47.68 -60.78
CA GLU A 152 32.10 48.57 -61.00
C GLU A 152 31.15 48.60 -59.79
N PHE A 153 31.01 47.48 -59.07
CA PHE A 153 30.14 47.40 -57.90
C PHE A 153 30.78 47.97 -56.63
N PHE A 154 32.08 47.74 -56.41
CA PHE A 154 32.79 48.06 -55.17
C PHE A 154 33.53 49.40 -55.21
N ASP A 155 34.28 49.69 -56.27
CA ASP A 155 35.30 50.76 -56.28
C ASP A 155 35.04 51.88 -57.28
N ALA A 156 34.08 51.72 -58.20
CA ALA A 156 33.70 52.80 -59.10
C ALA A 156 33.13 53.99 -58.30
N SER A 157 33.90 55.08 -58.29
CA SER A 157 33.56 56.36 -57.69
C SER A 157 32.46 57.04 -58.50
N ASP A 158 31.27 57.15 -57.91
CA ASP A 158 30.18 58.04 -58.30
C ASP A 158 29.52 57.82 -59.68
N GLU A 159 28.47 56.97 -59.72
CA GLU A 159 27.13 57.30 -60.29
C GLU A 159 26.19 56.08 -60.43
N HIS A 160 26.69 54.85 -60.32
CA HIS A 160 25.89 53.72 -60.80
C HIS A 160 24.88 53.16 -59.77
N LEU A 161 23.62 53.15 -60.21
CA LEU A 161 22.43 52.58 -59.57
C LEU A 161 22.61 51.17 -58.97
N SER A 162 23.65 50.41 -59.33
CA SER A 162 23.81 48.98 -59.00
C SER A 162 24.04 48.71 -57.51
N ARG A 163 25.00 49.38 -56.85
CA ARG A 163 25.29 49.20 -55.41
C ARG A 163 24.12 49.64 -54.54
N LYS A 164 23.63 50.86 -54.77
CA LYS A 164 22.46 51.41 -54.07
C LYS A 164 21.21 50.56 -54.28
N ARG A 165 21.03 49.97 -55.47
CA ARG A 165 19.92 49.03 -55.75
C ARG A 165 20.12 47.70 -55.03
N GLY A 166 21.34 47.15 -54.99
CA GLY A 166 21.69 45.96 -54.22
C GLY A 166 21.43 46.14 -52.72
N GLU A 167 21.95 47.21 -52.13
CA GLU A 167 21.69 47.59 -50.74
C GLU A 167 20.19 47.79 -50.47
N LYS A 168 19.46 48.47 -51.35
CA LYS A 168 18.00 48.64 -51.22
C LYS A 168 17.24 47.31 -51.28
N ILE A 169 17.69 46.36 -52.10
CA ILE A 169 17.11 45.01 -52.18
C ILE A 169 17.43 44.20 -50.91
N SER A 170 18.66 44.28 -50.39
CA SER A 170 19.01 43.59 -49.14
C SER A 170 18.28 44.19 -47.94
N LEU A 171 18.14 45.51 -47.87
CA LEU A 171 17.36 46.21 -46.85
C LEU A 171 15.85 45.90 -46.95
N SER A 172 15.29 45.80 -48.15
CA SER A 172 13.88 45.43 -48.32
C SER A 172 13.62 43.99 -47.90
N LYS A 173 14.54 43.06 -48.21
CA LYS A 173 14.50 41.68 -47.70
C LYS A 173 14.58 41.63 -46.18
N LEU A 174 15.54 42.34 -45.58
CA LEU A 174 15.68 42.41 -44.12
C LEU A 174 14.42 42.97 -43.44
N ARG A 175 13.83 44.02 -44.01
CA ARG A 175 12.56 44.58 -43.52
C ARG A 175 11.43 43.57 -43.58
N ASN A 176 11.29 42.83 -44.67
CA ASN A 176 10.25 41.81 -44.83
C ASN A 176 10.46 40.64 -43.87
N ASP A 177 11.71 40.24 -43.63
CA ASP A 177 12.04 39.19 -42.66
C ASP A 177 11.73 39.64 -41.23
N LEU A 178 12.04 40.89 -40.86
CA LEU A 178 11.67 41.46 -39.57
C LEU A 178 10.15 41.53 -39.39
N GLN A 179 9.40 41.86 -40.44
CA GLN A 179 7.95 41.88 -40.38
C GLN A 179 7.38 40.47 -40.19
N ARG A 180 7.87 39.47 -40.94
CA ARG A 180 7.48 38.07 -40.75
C ARG A 180 7.80 37.55 -39.35
N ALA A 181 9.00 37.82 -38.86
CA ALA A 181 9.41 37.41 -37.51
C ALA A 181 8.54 38.05 -36.41
N ARG A 182 8.12 39.31 -36.61
CA ARG A 182 7.18 39.99 -35.71
C ARG A 182 5.82 39.28 -35.73
N ASP A 183 5.26 39.01 -36.91
CA ASP A 183 3.93 38.43 -37.04
C ASP A 183 3.89 36.99 -36.47
N GLU A 184 4.94 36.21 -36.72
CA GLU A 184 5.13 34.88 -36.10
C GLU A 184 5.23 34.96 -34.58
N LEU A 185 5.99 35.92 -34.03
CA LEU A 185 6.11 36.10 -32.58
C LEU A 185 4.75 36.43 -31.94
N PHE A 186 3.95 37.27 -32.58
CA PHE A 186 2.61 37.57 -32.08
C PHE A 186 1.70 36.35 -32.09
N SER A 187 1.76 35.53 -33.15
CA SER A 187 1.01 34.28 -33.23
C SER A 187 1.44 33.28 -32.14
N ASP A 188 2.74 33.12 -31.91
CA ASP A 188 3.30 32.25 -30.87
C ASP A 188 2.84 32.70 -29.47
N ILE A 189 2.83 34.03 -29.20
CA ILE A 189 2.38 34.60 -27.92
C ILE A 189 0.88 34.32 -27.71
N GLU A 190 0.07 34.44 -28.76
CA GLU A 190 -1.36 34.17 -28.66
C GLU A 190 -1.64 32.70 -28.38
N GLN A 191 -0.94 31.78 -29.05
CA GLN A 191 -1.01 30.33 -28.74
C GLN A 191 -0.57 30.02 -27.31
N LEU A 192 0.56 30.59 -26.86
CA LEU A 192 1.04 30.38 -25.49
C LEU A 192 0.04 30.86 -24.44
N LYS A 193 -0.65 31.97 -24.70
CA LYS A 193 -1.69 32.49 -23.82
C LYS A 193 -2.88 31.53 -23.73
N ASP A 194 -3.32 31.00 -24.87
CA ASP A 194 -4.43 30.05 -24.93
C ASP A 194 -4.10 28.71 -24.28
N ASP A 195 -2.88 28.20 -24.51
CA ASP A 195 -2.41 26.95 -23.90
C ASP A 195 -2.24 27.11 -22.38
N SER A 196 -1.73 28.24 -21.91
CA SER A 196 -1.64 28.56 -20.49
C SER A 196 -3.02 28.62 -19.84
N ARG A 197 -4.01 29.23 -20.51
CA ARG A 197 -5.40 29.27 -20.05
C ARG A 197 -6.00 27.86 -19.94
N LYS A 198 -5.87 27.05 -21.00
CA LYS A 198 -6.36 25.66 -21.02
C LYS A 198 -5.68 24.81 -19.95
N TRP A 199 -4.37 24.97 -19.77
CA TRP A 199 -3.62 24.28 -18.73
C TRP A 199 -4.11 24.64 -17.32
N SER A 200 -4.35 25.93 -17.06
CA SER A 200 -4.88 26.41 -15.77
C SER A 200 -6.29 25.86 -15.49
N GLU A 201 -7.20 25.92 -16.47
CA GLU A 201 -8.55 25.38 -16.33
C GLU A 201 -8.55 23.86 -16.11
N ASN A 202 -7.75 23.12 -16.87
CA ASN A 202 -7.63 21.67 -16.71
C ASN A 202 -6.99 21.28 -15.38
N SER A 203 -6.01 22.04 -14.90
CA SER A 203 -5.36 21.81 -13.61
C SER A 203 -6.37 22.01 -12.46
N LYS A 204 -7.15 23.09 -12.50
CA LYS A 204 -8.24 23.33 -11.53
C LYS A 204 -9.27 22.20 -11.56
N ARG A 205 -9.73 21.78 -12.75
CA ARG A 205 -10.69 20.67 -12.89
C ARG A 205 -10.15 19.35 -12.34
N LYS A 206 -8.88 19.02 -12.59
CA LYS A 206 -8.22 17.83 -12.04
C LYS A 206 -8.15 17.89 -10.52
N GLN A 207 -7.79 19.03 -9.95
CA GLN A 207 -7.72 19.20 -8.49
C GLN A 207 -9.09 19.05 -7.84
N ILE A 208 -10.14 19.67 -8.39
CA ILE A 208 -11.51 19.53 -7.90
C ILE A 208 -11.98 18.07 -7.97
N ARG A 209 -11.69 17.37 -9.08
CA ARG A 209 -12.02 15.94 -9.21
C ARG A 209 -11.33 15.08 -8.15
N ARG A 210 -10.03 15.31 -7.90
CA ARG A 210 -9.26 14.61 -6.87
C ARG A 210 -9.83 14.87 -5.48
N TYR A 211 -10.10 16.13 -5.15
CA TYR A 211 -10.68 16.51 -3.86
C TYR A 211 -12.06 15.84 -3.64
N ARG A 212 -12.94 15.86 -4.65
CA ARG A 212 -14.25 15.19 -4.56
C ARG A 212 -14.12 13.68 -4.37
N ALA A 213 -13.24 13.03 -5.15
CA ALA A 213 -12.99 11.60 -5.04
C ALA A 213 -12.45 11.23 -3.65
N GLN A 214 -11.48 12.00 -3.14
CA GLN A 214 -10.93 11.80 -1.79
C GLN A 214 -12.00 11.98 -0.72
N LYS A 215 -12.82 13.05 -0.82
CA LYS A 215 -13.90 13.29 0.13
C LYS A 215 -14.91 12.13 0.18
N VAL A 216 -15.35 11.64 -0.97
CA VAL A 216 -16.29 10.50 -1.04
C VAL A 216 -15.67 9.22 -0.47
N LEU A 217 -14.39 8.96 -0.77
CA LEU A 217 -13.67 7.81 -0.23
C LEU A 217 -13.55 7.92 1.30
N SER A 218 -13.14 9.07 1.82
CA SER A 218 -13.01 9.33 3.26
C SER A 218 -14.35 9.23 3.99
N GLU A 219 -15.45 9.72 3.40
CA GLU A 219 -16.80 9.58 3.97
C GLU A 219 -17.23 8.11 4.03
N LYS A 220 -16.96 7.32 2.98
CA LYS A 220 -17.22 5.87 2.97
C LYS A 220 -16.38 5.13 4.00
N LEU A 221 -15.07 5.39 4.05
CA LEU A 221 -14.17 4.78 5.04
C LEU A 221 -14.63 5.08 6.46
N ARG A 222 -14.89 6.36 6.78
CA ARG A 222 -15.38 6.77 8.10
C ARG A 222 -16.72 6.12 8.46
N LYS A 223 -17.61 5.93 7.47
CA LYS A 223 -18.88 5.24 7.69
C LYS A 223 -18.65 3.76 8.01
N ASN A 224 -17.83 3.06 7.23
CA ASN A 224 -17.51 1.67 7.45
C ASN A 224 -16.80 1.46 8.79
N GLU A 225 -15.78 2.28 9.11
CA GLU A 225 -15.07 2.24 10.41
C GLU A 225 -16.02 2.48 11.58
N LYS A 226 -16.99 3.40 11.43
CA LYS A 226 -18.00 3.65 12.47
C LYS A 226 -18.94 2.45 12.63
N GLU A 227 -19.40 1.86 11.53
CA GLU A 227 -20.29 0.69 11.57
C GLU A 227 -19.57 -0.51 12.19
N GLU A 228 -18.31 -0.74 11.83
CA GLU A 228 -17.46 -1.79 12.41
C GLU A 228 -17.17 -1.53 13.89
N PHE A 229 -16.88 -0.29 14.27
CA PHE A 229 -16.67 0.06 15.68
C PHE A 229 -17.94 -0.16 16.51
N VAL A 230 -19.11 0.21 15.99
CA VAL A 230 -20.40 0.02 16.68
C VAL A 230 -20.71 -1.48 16.82
N SER A 231 -20.54 -2.27 15.76
CA SER A 231 -20.79 -3.71 15.83
C SER A 231 -19.82 -4.44 16.76
N GLN A 232 -18.53 -4.07 16.75
CA GLN A 232 -17.53 -4.61 17.68
C GLN A 232 -17.85 -4.24 19.13
N LYS A 233 -18.28 -2.98 19.36
CA LYS A 233 -18.70 -2.56 20.69
C LYS A 233 -19.91 -3.34 21.19
N GLU A 234 -20.93 -3.51 20.35
CA GLU A 234 -22.12 -4.31 20.70
C GLU A 234 -21.76 -5.77 20.98
N TYR A 235 -20.85 -6.35 20.19
CA TYR A 235 -20.33 -7.69 20.42
C TYR A 235 -19.61 -7.79 21.78
N TRP A 236 -18.68 -6.88 22.08
CA TRP A 236 -17.98 -6.87 23.37
C TRP A 236 -18.92 -6.62 24.56
N ASP A 237 -19.91 -5.74 24.42
CA ASP A 237 -20.90 -5.48 25.48
C ASP A 237 -21.74 -6.73 25.77
N ASN A 238 -22.08 -7.52 24.76
CA ASN A 238 -22.80 -8.79 24.94
C ASN A 238 -21.90 -9.87 25.54
N GLU A 239 -20.69 -10.06 24.99
CA GLU A 239 -19.71 -11.01 25.53
C GLU A 239 -19.40 -10.72 27.00
N PHE A 240 -19.25 -9.44 27.36
CA PHE A 240 -18.98 -9.03 28.73
C PHE A 240 -20.16 -9.29 29.68
N LYS A 241 -21.40 -9.15 29.19
CA LYS A 241 -22.60 -9.52 29.97
C LYS A 241 -22.64 -11.02 30.21
N ASP A 242 -22.38 -11.83 29.19
CA ASP A 242 -22.39 -13.29 29.28
C ASP A 242 -21.27 -13.78 30.21
N LEU A 243 -20.06 -13.25 30.03
CA LEU A 243 -18.92 -13.55 30.89
C LEU A 243 -19.20 -13.17 32.35
N ARG A 244 -19.82 -12.01 32.61
CA ARG A 244 -20.23 -11.61 33.96
C ARG A 244 -21.28 -12.55 34.55
N LYS A 245 -22.26 -12.99 33.76
CA LYS A 245 -23.29 -13.94 34.22
C LYS A 245 -22.64 -15.27 34.62
N VAL A 246 -21.79 -15.82 33.74
CA VAL A 246 -21.04 -17.07 34.02
C VAL A 246 -20.17 -16.92 35.26
N HIS A 247 -19.39 -15.83 35.39
CA HIS A 247 -18.56 -15.63 36.59
C HIS A 247 -19.37 -15.43 37.86
N ALA A 248 -20.49 -14.69 37.82
CA ALA A 248 -21.35 -14.51 38.98
C ALA A 248 -21.95 -15.86 39.43
N ASP A 249 -22.37 -16.70 38.48
CA ASP A 249 -22.86 -18.05 38.77
C ASP A 249 -21.75 -18.96 39.31
N GLN A 250 -20.52 -18.85 38.78
CA GLN A 250 -19.36 -19.58 39.30
C GLN A 250 -19.05 -19.19 40.75
N LEU A 251 -18.92 -17.89 41.04
CA LEU A 251 -18.65 -17.37 42.39
C LEU A 251 -19.73 -17.81 43.39
N ARG A 252 -21.01 -17.77 42.99
CA ARG A 252 -22.14 -18.16 43.84
C ARG A 252 -22.10 -19.64 44.26
N LEU A 253 -21.54 -20.52 43.43
CA LEU A 253 -21.60 -21.98 43.62
C LEU A 253 -20.27 -22.60 44.05
N GLU A 254 -19.15 -21.93 43.80
CA GLU A 254 -17.83 -22.36 44.24
C GLU A 254 -17.71 -22.36 45.78
N GLU A 255 -18.25 -21.34 46.46
CA GLU A 255 -18.25 -21.26 47.92
C GLU A 255 -19.06 -22.40 48.58
N PRO A 256 -20.32 -22.68 48.17
CA PRO A 256 -21.06 -23.86 48.62
C PRO A 256 -20.35 -25.18 48.33
N ALA A 257 -19.73 -25.34 47.15
CA ALA A 257 -19.01 -26.56 46.81
C ALA A 257 -17.84 -26.80 47.78
N LYS A 258 -17.01 -25.77 48.03
CA LYS A 258 -15.92 -25.86 49.02
C LYS A 258 -16.44 -26.21 50.41
N TYR A 259 -17.53 -25.58 50.84
CA TYR A 259 -18.17 -25.88 52.11
C TYR A 259 -18.59 -27.36 52.24
N TRP A 260 -19.27 -27.91 51.23
CA TRP A 260 -19.71 -29.32 51.25
C TRP A 260 -18.54 -30.31 51.22
N SER A 261 -17.48 -30.00 50.47
CA SER A 261 -16.24 -30.79 50.48
C SER A 261 -15.63 -30.86 51.88
N ASP A 262 -15.54 -29.72 52.56
CA ASP A 262 -14.97 -29.63 53.90
C ASP A 262 -15.88 -30.26 54.97
N ALA A 263 -17.20 -30.09 54.84
CA ALA A 263 -18.19 -30.77 55.68
C ALA A 263 -18.08 -32.30 55.54
N GLY A 264 -17.94 -32.82 54.32
CA GLY A 264 -17.73 -34.25 54.06
C GLY A 264 -16.49 -34.80 54.76
N LYS A 265 -15.35 -34.10 54.67
CA LYS A 265 -14.12 -34.47 55.39
C LYS A 265 -14.33 -34.50 56.91
N LYS A 266 -15.06 -33.53 57.46
CA LYS A 266 -15.36 -33.45 58.89
C LYS A 266 -16.22 -34.64 59.36
N PHE A 267 -17.31 -34.93 58.65
CA PHE A 267 -18.18 -36.06 58.98
C PHE A 267 -17.50 -37.42 58.80
N ARG A 268 -16.63 -37.56 57.79
CA ARG A 268 -15.78 -38.73 57.63
C ARG A 268 -14.90 -38.96 58.86
N ASN A 269 -14.20 -37.93 59.32
CA ASN A 269 -13.35 -38.03 60.51
C ASN A 269 -14.18 -38.40 61.75
N GLN A 270 -15.36 -37.80 61.93
CA GLN A 270 -16.26 -38.13 63.02
C GLN A 270 -16.77 -39.58 62.96
N GLY A 271 -17.14 -40.07 61.78
CA GLY A 271 -17.56 -41.45 61.56
C GLY A 271 -16.44 -42.45 61.87
N ILE A 272 -15.20 -42.14 61.47
CA ILE A 272 -14.02 -42.96 61.81
C ILE A 272 -13.81 -42.99 63.33
N ILE A 273 -13.88 -41.85 64.02
CA ILE A 273 -13.75 -41.78 65.48
C ILE A 273 -14.79 -42.68 66.17
N PHE A 274 -16.08 -42.56 65.80
CA PHE A 274 -17.11 -43.40 66.39
C PHE A 274 -16.95 -44.90 66.05
N THR A 275 -16.44 -45.21 64.86
CA THR A 275 -16.12 -46.59 64.47
C THR A 275 -14.99 -47.16 65.33
N ILE A 276 -13.95 -46.36 65.61
CA ILE A 276 -12.86 -46.76 66.53
C ILE A 276 -13.41 -46.97 67.95
N ILE A 277 -14.24 -46.04 68.45
CA ILE A 277 -14.90 -46.18 69.76
C ILE A 277 -15.76 -47.46 69.81
N LEU A 278 -16.50 -47.75 68.75
CA LEU A 278 -17.31 -48.96 68.64
C LEU A 278 -16.45 -50.24 68.68
N LEU A 279 -15.33 -50.26 67.95
CA LEU A 279 -14.38 -51.39 67.97
C LEU A 279 -13.78 -51.59 69.37
N VAL A 280 -13.38 -50.52 70.04
CA VAL A 280 -12.88 -50.58 71.43
C VAL A 280 -13.98 -51.10 72.36
N LEU A 281 -15.21 -50.61 72.23
CA LEU A 281 -16.34 -51.06 73.04
C LEU A 281 -16.63 -52.55 72.85
N ILE A 282 -16.66 -53.03 71.61
CA ILE A 282 -16.82 -54.46 71.29
C ILE A 282 -15.66 -55.27 71.88
N GLY A 283 -14.42 -54.80 71.74
CA GLY A 283 -13.23 -55.44 72.33
C GLY A 283 -13.29 -55.56 73.86
N LEU A 284 -13.73 -54.50 74.55
CA LEU A 284 -13.98 -54.51 76.00
C LEU A 284 -15.08 -55.50 76.38
N GLY A 285 -16.15 -55.59 75.59
CA GLY A 285 -17.20 -56.59 75.78
C GLY A 285 -16.69 -58.02 75.66
N LEU A 286 -15.91 -58.31 74.61
CA LEU A 286 -15.29 -59.62 74.40
C LEU A 286 -14.30 -59.98 75.53
N TYR A 287 -13.49 -59.02 75.97
CA TYR A 287 -12.58 -59.20 77.11
C TYR A 287 -13.37 -59.46 78.41
N GLY A 288 -14.48 -58.75 78.64
CA GLY A 288 -15.38 -58.97 79.76
C GLY A 288 -15.95 -60.40 79.75
N VAL A 289 -16.45 -60.87 78.60
CA VAL A 289 -16.95 -62.25 78.46
C VAL A 289 -15.84 -63.28 78.68
N TYR A 290 -14.66 -63.07 78.10
CA TYR A 290 -13.50 -63.94 78.29
C TYR A 290 -13.11 -64.06 79.77
N SER A 291 -13.03 -62.94 80.49
CA SER A 291 -12.64 -62.94 81.91
C SER A 291 -13.67 -63.61 82.82
N ILE A 292 -14.97 -63.45 82.54
CA ILE A 292 -16.03 -64.18 83.26
C ILE A 292 -15.93 -65.68 82.98
N LEU A 293 -15.72 -66.08 81.73
CA LEU A 293 -15.63 -67.48 81.33
C LEU A 293 -14.37 -68.18 81.88
N SER A 294 -13.22 -67.48 81.92
CA SER A 294 -11.99 -68.01 82.52
C SER A 294 -12.12 -68.17 84.03
N LEU A 295 -12.70 -67.18 84.73
CA LEU A 295 -12.99 -67.29 86.17
C LEU A 295 -13.95 -68.42 86.49
N TRP A 296 -14.96 -68.65 85.65
CA TRP A 296 -15.92 -69.74 85.81
C TRP A 296 -15.27 -71.12 85.61
N MET A 297 -14.31 -71.28 84.69
CA MET A 297 -13.58 -72.54 84.52
C MET A 297 -12.54 -72.82 85.62
N GLU A 298 -11.88 -71.78 86.15
CA GLU A 298 -10.80 -71.96 87.14
C GLU A 298 -11.30 -72.11 88.58
N LYS A 299 -12.46 -71.53 88.94
CA LYS A 299 -13.01 -71.57 90.31
C LYS A 299 -14.51 -71.87 90.30
N GLY A 300 -14.86 -73.06 90.81
CA GLY A 300 -16.23 -73.59 90.81
C GLY A 300 -17.26 -72.80 91.63
N GLU A 301 -16.89 -71.78 92.40
CA GLU A 301 -17.84 -70.88 93.07
C GLU A 301 -17.27 -69.45 93.13
N THR A 302 -17.77 -68.56 92.29
CA THR A 302 -17.55 -67.11 92.42
C THR A 302 -18.55 -66.52 93.41
N PRO A 303 -18.21 -65.43 94.15
CA PRO A 303 -19.13 -64.81 95.12
C PRO A 303 -20.38 -64.20 94.49
N LEU A 304 -20.44 -64.13 93.16
CA LEU A 304 -21.58 -63.71 92.35
C LEU A 304 -21.92 -64.85 91.38
N SER A 305 -22.55 -65.92 91.89
CA SER A 305 -23.01 -66.98 91.00
C SER A 305 -24.18 -66.46 90.15
N LEU A 306 -24.22 -66.82 88.87
CA LEU A 306 -25.37 -66.57 87.99
C LEU A 306 -26.66 -67.27 88.52
N ALA A 307 -26.54 -68.18 89.49
CA ALA A 307 -27.68 -68.82 90.12
C ALA A 307 -28.34 -67.94 91.21
N SER A 308 -27.69 -66.86 91.64
CA SER A 308 -28.28 -65.88 92.57
C SER A 308 -29.13 -64.85 91.83
N LEU A 309 -30.31 -64.52 92.37
CA LEU A 309 -31.20 -63.50 91.79
C LEU A 309 -30.48 -62.14 91.62
N GLN A 310 -29.60 -61.79 92.56
CA GLN A 310 -28.80 -60.55 92.52
C GLN A 310 -27.78 -60.57 91.37
N GLY A 311 -27.11 -61.69 91.12
CA GLY A 311 -26.17 -61.86 90.02
C GLY A 311 -26.84 -61.72 88.65
N VAL A 312 -27.99 -62.39 88.44
CA VAL A 312 -28.75 -62.29 87.17
C VAL A 312 -29.17 -60.85 86.88
N VAL A 313 -29.67 -60.13 87.88
CA VAL A 313 -30.10 -58.73 87.72
C VAL A 313 -28.90 -57.81 87.43
N LEU A 314 -27.77 -58.00 88.09
CA LEU A 314 -26.56 -57.19 87.89
C LEU A 314 -25.90 -57.44 86.52
N PHE A 315 -25.70 -58.70 86.13
CA PHE A 315 -25.16 -59.03 84.80
C PHE A 315 -26.13 -58.65 83.68
N GLY A 316 -27.44 -58.87 83.87
CA GLY A 316 -28.46 -58.50 82.88
C GLY A 316 -28.54 -56.99 82.65
N SER A 317 -28.49 -56.19 83.72
CA SER A 317 -28.47 -54.72 83.60
C SER A 317 -27.17 -54.20 82.97
N LEU A 318 -26.01 -54.77 83.32
CA LEU A 318 -24.73 -54.41 82.71
C LEU A 318 -24.69 -54.77 81.21
N ALA A 319 -25.18 -55.95 80.85
CA ALA A 319 -25.30 -56.38 79.45
C ALA A 319 -26.27 -55.49 78.67
N ALA A 320 -27.37 -55.07 79.28
CA ALA A 320 -28.32 -54.13 78.65
C ALA A 320 -27.70 -52.74 78.42
N ILE A 321 -26.97 -52.20 79.41
CA ILE A 321 -26.24 -50.94 79.27
C ILE A 321 -25.17 -51.04 78.18
N PHE A 322 -24.43 -52.14 78.14
CA PHE A 322 -23.42 -52.40 77.11
C PHE A 322 -24.05 -52.47 75.71
N ALA A 323 -25.11 -53.27 75.54
CA ALA A 323 -25.84 -53.39 74.28
C ALA A 323 -26.44 -52.04 73.83
N TYR A 324 -26.94 -51.24 74.78
CA TYR A 324 -27.39 -49.89 74.50
C TYR A 324 -26.24 -48.97 74.05
N GLY A 325 -25.08 -49.04 74.71
CA GLY A 325 -23.87 -48.30 74.30
C GLY A 325 -23.40 -48.65 72.89
N VAL A 326 -23.32 -49.94 72.56
CA VAL A 326 -23.00 -50.43 71.20
C VAL A 326 -24.00 -49.88 70.19
N ARG A 327 -25.31 -49.95 70.51
CA ARG A 327 -26.37 -49.44 69.63
C ARG A 327 -26.27 -47.94 69.39
N VAL A 328 -26.01 -47.14 70.43
CA VAL A 328 -25.89 -45.68 70.31
C VAL A 328 -24.66 -45.30 69.51
N THR A 329 -23.50 -45.86 69.82
CA THR A 329 -22.25 -45.56 69.10
C THR A 329 -22.31 -46.01 67.63
N SER A 330 -22.92 -47.17 67.36
CA SER A 330 -23.17 -47.64 65.99
C SER A 330 -24.09 -46.67 65.22
N ARG A 331 -25.18 -46.18 65.84
CA ARG A 331 -26.05 -45.16 65.23
C ARG A 331 -25.32 -43.85 64.96
N MET A 332 -24.44 -43.40 65.87
CA MET A 332 -23.63 -42.20 65.68
C MET A 332 -22.62 -42.35 64.53
N ALA A 333 -21.98 -43.52 64.41
CA ALA A 333 -21.08 -43.84 63.30
C ALA A 333 -21.82 -43.84 61.96
N PHE A 334 -22.94 -44.57 61.86
CA PHE A 334 -23.76 -44.60 60.65
C PHE A 334 -24.30 -43.20 60.28
N SER A 335 -24.80 -42.44 61.26
CA SER A 335 -25.28 -41.07 61.04
C SER A 335 -24.17 -40.17 60.48
N SER A 336 -22.95 -40.27 61.00
CA SER A 336 -21.80 -39.50 60.50
C SER A 336 -21.43 -39.90 59.08
N PHE A 337 -21.45 -41.20 58.73
CA PHE A 337 -21.21 -41.65 57.36
C PHE A 337 -22.35 -41.28 56.39
N HIS A 338 -23.61 -41.25 56.84
CA HIS A 338 -24.72 -40.75 56.04
C HIS A 338 -24.58 -39.25 55.74
N LEU A 339 -24.23 -38.44 56.73
CA LEU A 339 -23.97 -37.01 56.56
C LEU A 339 -22.75 -36.74 55.67
N MET A 340 -21.70 -37.58 55.78
CA MET A 340 -20.56 -37.54 54.86
C MET A 340 -21.02 -37.79 53.42
N ARG A 341 -21.82 -38.84 53.19
CA ARG A 341 -22.30 -39.19 51.85
C ARG A 341 -23.22 -38.11 51.28
N ASP A 342 -24.15 -37.56 52.07
CA ASP A 342 -25.00 -36.43 51.65
C ASP A 342 -24.17 -35.19 51.30
N ALA A 343 -23.14 -34.86 52.08
CA ALA A 343 -22.23 -33.75 51.77
C ALA A 343 -21.40 -34.01 50.49
N GLU A 344 -20.93 -35.24 50.29
CA GLU A 344 -20.17 -35.62 49.10
C GLU A 344 -21.05 -35.62 47.83
N GLU A 345 -22.29 -36.13 47.93
CA GLU A 345 -23.30 -36.03 46.88
C GLU A 345 -23.55 -34.55 46.54
N ARG A 346 -23.87 -33.68 47.50
CA ARG A 346 -24.08 -32.24 47.25
C ARG A 346 -22.87 -31.54 46.63
N HIS A 347 -21.66 -31.92 47.03
CA HIS A 347 -20.44 -31.39 46.43
C HIS A 347 -20.30 -31.82 44.96
N GLN A 348 -20.48 -33.11 44.66
CA GLN A 348 -20.41 -33.64 43.29
C GLN A 348 -21.48 -33.01 42.40
N LEU A 349 -22.70 -32.85 42.90
CA LEU A 349 -23.80 -32.23 42.17
C LEU A 349 -23.52 -30.75 41.88
N THR A 350 -22.97 -30.01 42.85
CA THR A 350 -22.59 -28.60 42.66
C THR A 350 -21.43 -28.46 41.67
N TYR A 351 -20.42 -29.32 41.78
CA TYR A 351 -19.25 -29.31 40.89
C TYR A 351 -19.62 -29.68 39.44
N LEU A 352 -20.48 -30.68 39.27
CA LEU A 352 -21.01 -31.07 37.97
C LEU A 352 -21.86 -29.96 37.35
N TYR A 353 -22.70 -29.30 38.15
CA TYR A 353 -23.47 -28.16 37.68
C TYR A 353 -22.53 -27.02 37.22
N LEU A 354 -21.46 -26.76 37.96
CA LEU A 354 -20.44 -25.78 37.62
C LEU A 354 -19.71 -26.13 36.31
N SER A 355 -19.36 -27.41 36.10
CA SER A 355 -18.72 -27.86 34.86
C SER A 355 -19.68 -27.77 33.66
N LEU A 356 -20.96 -28.11 33.85
CA LEU A 356 -21.99 -27.99 32.82
C LEU A 356 -22.24 -26.53 32.44
N ILE A 357 -22.31 -25.59 33.39
CA ILE A 357 -22.41 -24.14 33.08
C ILE A 357 -21.24 -23.68 32.22
N ASN A 358 -20.04 -24.17 32.51
CA ASN A 358 -18.84 -23.78 31.79
C ASN A 358 -18.80 -24.34 30.35
N GLU A 359 -19.31 -25.56 30.14
CA GLU A 359 -19.31 -26.24 28.82
C GLU A 359 -20.55 -25.96 27.95
N THR A 360 -21.71 -25.71 28.57
CA THR A 360 -22.99 -25.44 27.88
C THR A 360 -23.44 -24.00 28.09
N GLN A 361 -22.67 -23.05 27.54
CA GLN A 361 -22.97 -21.62 27.64
C GLN A 361 -24.33 -21.21 27.03
N SER A 362 -24.98 -22.04 26.19
CA SER A 362 -26.10 -21.58 25.34
C SER A 362 -27.43 -22.34 25.43
N ASP A 363 -27.54 -23.48 26.13
CA ASP A 363 -28.79 -24.25 26.18
C ASP A 363 -29.23 -24.60 27.61
N GLU A 364 -30.02 -23.69 28.19
CA GLU A 364 -30.61 -23.80 29.52
C GLU A 364 -31.52 -25.06 29.64
N ARG A 365 -32.19 -25.46 28.55
CA ARG A 365 -33.07 -26.65 28.55
C ARG A 365 -32.28 -27.94 28.50
N ALA A 366 -31.22 -28.02 27.69
CA ALA A 366 -30.33 -29.18 27.69
C ALA A 366 -29.68 -29.37 29.07
N ARG A 367 -29.30 -28.27 29.73
CA ARG A 367 -28.78 -28.28 31.09
C ARG A 367 -29.80 -28.88 32.08
N GLU A 368 -31.04 -28.43 32.06
CA GLU A 368 -32.11 -28.97 32.92
C GLU A 368 -32.37 -30.47 32.67
N ILE A 369 -32.39 -30.91 31.41
CA ILE A 369 -32.62 -32.31 31.04
C ILE A 369 -31.45 -33.20 31.47
N ILE A 370 -30.20 -32.75 31.26
CA ILE A 370 -29.01 -33.50 31.68
C ILE A 370 -28.96 -33.61 33.21
N LEU A 371 -29.25 -32.52 33.93
CA LEU A 371 -29.35 -32.55 35.39
C LEU A 371 -30.48 -33.48 35.84
N GLN A 372 -31.65 -33.44 35.21
CA GLN A 372 -32.75 -34.33 35.59
C GLN A 372 -32.41 -35.82 35.34
N ALA A 373 -31.75 -36.14 34.23
CA ALA A 373 -31.35 -37.49 33.89
C ALA A 373 -30.26 -38.03 34.83
N LEU A 374 -29.24 -37.23 35.14
CA LEU A 374 -28.13 -37.65 36.00
C LEU A 374 -28.54 -37.78 37.48
N PHE A 375 -29.50 -36.96 37.93
CA PHE A 375 -29.98 -36.96 39.30
C PHE A 375 -31.19 -37.89 39.50
N SER A 376 -31.62 -38.59 38.45
CA SER A 376 -32.60 -39.66 38.59
C SER A 376 -32.00 -40.79 39.43
N ARG A 377 -32.69 -41.14 40.52
CA ARG A 377 -32.17 -42.01 41.58
C ARG A 377 -31.93 -43.43 41.03
N SER A 378 -30.69 -43.94 41.06
CA SER A 378 -30.46 -45.38 40.96
C SER A 378 -30.68 -46.01 42.33
N GLU A 379 -31.89 -46.50 42.58
CA GLU A 379 -32.24 -47.18 43.83
C GLU A 379 -31.41 -48.46 44.01
N THR A 380 -30.32 -48.39 44.76
CA THR A 380 -29.68 -49.59 45.30
C THR A 380 -30.53 -50.05 46.48
N GLY A 381 -31.40 -51.03 46.23
CA GLY A 381 -32.44 -51.52 47.15
C GLY A 381 -31.91 -52.27 48.39
N LEU A 382 -31.19 -51.59 49.27
CA LEU A 382 -30.74 -52.17 50.55
C LEU A 382 -31.22 -51.41 51.79
N LEU A 383 -31.81 -50.21 51.66
CA LEU A 383 -32.35 -49.43 52.79
C LEU A 383 -33.69 -48.79 52.39
N VAL A 384 -34.80 -49.49 52.68
CA VAL A 384 -36.17 -49.18 52.23
C VAL A 384 -36.90 -48.15 53.13
N THR A 385 -36.19 -47.34 53.91
CA THR A 385 -36.87 -46.35 54.79
C THR A 385 -36.15 -45.02 54.83
N GLU A 386 -36.20 -44.27 53.73
CA GLU A 386 -35.87 -42.84 53.68
C GLU A 386 -37.05 -42.13 52.98
N ASN A 387 -38.04 -41.67 53.75
CA ASN A 387 -39.12 -40.82 53.27
C ASN A 387 -38.58 -39.39 53.05
N GLY A 388 -37.90 -39.18 51.93
CA GLY A 388 -37.62 -37.85 51.37
C GLY A 388 -38.64 -37.50 50.28
N PRO A 389 -38.89 -36.21 50.02
CA PRO A 389 -39.88 -35.78 49.02
C PRO A 389 -39.50 -36.30 47.62
N THR A 390 -40.45 -36.98 46.97
CA THR A 390 -40.33 -37.49 45.60
C THR A 390 -40.38 -36.33 44.60
N MET A 391 -39.38 -36.23 43.72
CA MET A 391 -39.40 -35.25 42.63
C MET A 391 -40.45 -35.62 41.56
N PRO A 392 -41.17 -34.65 40.97
CA PRO A 392 -42.14 -34.91 39.89
C PRO A 392 -41.46 -35.60 38.71
N GLY A 393 -42.12 -36.62 38.15
CA GLY A 393 -41.58 -37.36 37.03
C GLY A 393 -41.63 -36.55 35.73
N ILE A 394 -40.77 -36.89 34.76
CA ILE A 394 -40.73 -36.31 33.40
C ILE A 394 -42.12 -36.27 32.72
N ARG A 395 -43.04 -37.15 33.13
CA ARG A 395 -44.44 -37.18 32.65
C ARG A 395 -45.30 -35.99 33.07
N ASP A 396 -44.95 -35.28 34.14
CA ASP A 396 -45.74 -34.16 34.65
C ASP A 396 -45.43 -32.84 33.92
N LEU A 397 -44.24 -32.71 33.34
CA LEU A 397 -43.86 -31.55 32.51
C LEU A 397 -44.48 -31.60 31.10
N ALA A 398 -44.84 -32.77 30.59
CA ALA A 398 -45.51 -32.92 29.30
C ALA A 398 -47.01 -32.56 29.31
N LYS A 399 -47.59 -32.24 30.48
CA LYS A 399 -48.99 -31.80 30.61
C LYS A 399 -49.15 -30.29 30.78
N GLY A 400 -48.05 -29.54 30.78
CA GLY A 400 -48.03 -28.09 30.97
C GLY A 400 -47.57 -27.30 29.74
N SER A 401 -47.85 -27.79 28.52
CA SER A 401 -47.69 -27.04 27.27
C SER A 401 -49.03 -26.50 26.78
#